data_AF-A0A538RAW7-F1
#
_entry.id   AF-A0A538RAW7-F1
#
_cell.length_a   1.000
_cell.length_b   1.000
_cell.length_c   1.000
_cell.angle_alpha   90.00
_cell.angle_beta   90.00
_cell.angle_gamma   90.00
#
_symmetry.space_group_name_H-M   'P 1'
#
loop_
_entity.id
_entity.type
_entity.pdbx_description
1 polymer ?
#
loop_
_entity_poly.entity_id
_entity_poly.type
_entity_poly.pdbx_seq_one_letter_code
_entity_poly.pdbx_strand_id
1 'polypeptide(L)'
;MPVKAKRSVEPPARRPSAPSEEWIARFGRLQDALAVCPTDILARSELATLLEQSGQLDEALFNWKAILACDPNSLKAREGVARCRQRIGRPVQSVR
;
A
#
# COMPACT_ATOMS: atom_id res chain seq x y z
N MET A 1 11.54 -20.78 29.95
CA MET A 1 11.12 -21.40 28.68
C MET A 1 10.92 -20.28 27.65
N PRO A 2 11.57 -20.30 26.48
CA PRO A 2 11.56 -19.18 25.53
C PRO A 2 10.49 -19.35 24.44
N VAL A 3 9.72 -18.30 24.13
CA VAL A 3 9.01 -18.20 22.85
C VAL A 3 9.34 -16.84 22.23
N LYS A 4 10.13 -16.90 21.17
CA LYS A 4 10.46 -15.78 20.29
C LYS A 4 9.17 -15.37 19.55
N ALA A 5 8.76 -14.11 19.65
CA ALA A 5 7.84 -13.52 18.68
C ALA A 5 8.33 -12.12 18.33
N LYS A 6 9.10 -12.12 17.24
CA LYS A 6 9.50 -11.04 16.33
C LYS A 6 9.11 -9.63 16.79
N ARG A 7 10.15 -8.91 17.20
CA ARG A 7 10.31 -7.46 17.16
C ARG A 7 9.77 -6.94 15.82
N SER A 8 8.48 -6.58 15.79
CA SER A 8 7.90 -5.82 14.69
C SER A 8 8.67 -4.50 14.65
N VAL A 9 9.51 -4.38 13.63
CA VAL A 9 10.15 -3.11 13.31
C VAL A 9 9.01 -2.17 12.92
N GLU A 10 8.58 -1.30 13.83
CA GLU A 10 7.80 -0.13 13.47
C GLU A 10 8.69 0.73 12.57
N PRO A 11 8.33 0.99 11.30
CA PRO A 11 9.03 1.98 10.51
C PRO A 11 8.78 3.37 11.10
N PRO A 12 9.70 4.33 10.88
CA PRO A 12 9.69 5.61 11.57
C PRO A 12 8.41 6.38 11.25
N ALA A 13 7.74 6.82 12.31
CA ALA A 13 6.63 7.77 12.30
C ALA A 13 6.96 8.98 11.41
N ARG A 14 6.56 8.94 10.14
CA ARG A 14 6.37 10.14 9.34
C ARG A 14 5.07 10.75 9.84
N ARG A 15 5.22 11.90 10.52
CA ARG A 15 4.11 12.75 11.00
C ARG A 15 2.98 12.76 9.96
N PRO A 16 1.73 12.43 10.34
CA PRO A 16 0.64 12.59 9.41
C PRO A 16 0.44 14.11 9.23
N SER A 17 0.75 14.61 8.03
CA SER A 17 -0.09 15.65 7.45
C SER A 17 -1.51 15.11 7.57
N ALA A 18 -2.37 15.79 8.34
CA ALA A 18 -3.69 15.26 8.70
C ALA A 18 -4.34 14.57 7.49
N PRO A 19 -4.71 13.28 7.60
CA PRO A 19 -5.36 12.60 6.49
C PRO A 19 -6.59 13.43 6.14
N SER A 20 -6.68 13.86 4.89
CA SER A 20 -7.81 14.67 4.42
C SER A 20 -9.11 13.92 4.75
N GLU A 21 -10.16 14.63 5.15
CA GLU A 21 -11.44 14.01 5.54
C GLU A 21 -11.97 13.06 4.46
N GLU A 22 -11.71 13.42 3.19
CA GLU A 22 -12.00 12.60 2.02
C GLU A 22 -11.17 11.30 1.93
N TRP A 23 -9.90 11.33 2.36
CA TRP A 23 -9.05 10.14 2.41
C TRP A 23 -9.61 9.10 3.39
N ILE A 24 -10.00 9.54 4.60
CA ILE A 24 -10.53 8.64 5.64
C ILE A 24 -11.85 8.02 5.15
N ALA A 25 -12.75 8.84 4.60
CA ALA A 25 -14.03 8.37 4.06
C ALA A 25 -13.83 7.37 2.91
N ARG A 26 -12.90 7.66 2.00
CA ARG A 26 -12.59 6.79 0.85
C ARG A 26 -11.92 5.49 1.29
N PHE A 27 -10.96 5.56 2.21
CA PHE A 27 -10.29 4.40 2.77
C PHE A 27 -11.29 3.48 3.49
N GLY A 28 -12.16 4.05 4.33
CA GLY A 28 -13.22 3.29 5.02
C GLY A 28 -14.18 2.59 4.05
N ARG A 29 -14.63 3.29 3.00
CA ARG A 29 -15.51 2.68 1.97
C ARG A 29 -14.83 1.52 1.23
N LEU A 30 -13.54 1.65 0.93
CA LEU A 30 -12.77 0.59 0.27
C LEU A 30 -12.55 -0.61 1.21
N GLN A 31 -12.31 -0.37 2.50
CA GLN A 31 -12.22 -1.45 3.48
C GLN A 31 -13.55 -2.19 3.66
N ASP A 32 -14.68 -1.49 3.72
CA ASP A 32 -16.00 -2.11 3.79
C ASP A 32 -16.28 -2.97 2.55
N ALA A 33 -15.96 -2.46 1.35
CA ALA A 33 -16.05 -3.23 0.11
C ALA A 33 -15.19 -4.50 0.15
N LEU A 34 -13.98 -4.41 0.71
CA LEU A 34 -13.09 -5.56 0.88
C LEU A 34 -13.53 -6.51 2.02
N ALA A 35 -14.32 -6.03 2.99
CA ALA A 35 -14.92 -6.87 4.00
C ALA A 35 -16.06 -7.72 3.40
N VAL A 36 -16.85 -7.13 2.50
CA VAL A 36 -17.90 -7.85 1.75
C VAL A 36 -17.30 -8.79 0.70
N CYS A 37 -16.33 -8.30 -0.07
CA CYS A 37 -15.66 -9.06 -1.11
C CYS A 37 -14.13 -8.95 -0.96
N PRO A 38 -13.51 -9.85 -0.18
CA PRO A 38 -12.07 -9.83 0.06
C PRO A 38 -11.28 -10.33 -1.15
N THR A 39 -11.88 -10.49 -2.32
CA THR A 39 -11.18 -10.80 -3.58
C THR A 39 -11.39 -9.69 -4.62
N ASP A 40 -12.04 -8.59 -4.23
CA ASP A 40 -12.32 -7.48 -5.14
C ASP A 40 -11.02 -6.76 -5.54
N ILE A 41 -10.56 -7.08 -6.76
CA ILE A 41 -9.31 -6.54 -7.33
C ILE A 41 -9.42 -5.03 -7.52
N LEU A 42 -10.61 -4.52 -7.84
CA LEU A 42 -10.85 -3.11 -8.10
C LEU A 42 -10.70 -2.31 -6.79
N ALA A 43 -11.39 -2.71 -5.72
CA ALA A 43 -11.30 -2.08 -4.41
C ALA A 43 -9.88 -2.15 -3.85
N ARG A 44 -9.18 -3.29 -4.01
CA ARG A 44 -7.75 -3.37 -3.66
C ARG A 44 -6.87 -2.42 -4.47
N SER A 45 -7.13 -2.28 -5.76
CA SER A 45 -6.34 -1.40 -6.64
C SER A 45 -6.56 0.07 -6.27
N GLU A 46 -7.81 0.44 -5.96
CA GLU A 46 -8.16 1.79 -5.50
C GLU A 46 -7.52 2.08 -4.14
N LEU A 47 -7.50 1.12 -3.21
CA LEU A 47 -6.84 1.26 -1.91
C LEU A 47 -5.32 1.40 -2.06
N ALA A 48 -4.70 0.60 -2.93
CA ALA A 48 -3.29 0.71 -3.24
C ALA A 48 -2.93 2.09 -3.83
N THR A 49 -3.77 2.58 -4.74
CA THR A 49 -3.61 3.92 -5.34
C THR A 49 -3.74 5.03 -4.30
N LEU A 50 -4.68 4.89 -3.35
CA LEU A 50 -4.86 5.83 -2.24
C LEU A 50 -3.61 5.89 -1.35
N LEU A 51 -3.02 4.72 -1.05
CA LEU A 51 -1.79 4.61 -0.28
C LEU A 51 -0.58 5.21 -1.02
N GLU A 52 -0.51 5.07 -2.36
CA GLU A 52 0.50 5.72 -3.18
C GLU A 52 0.45 7.25 -3.05
N GLN A 53 -0.75 7.82 -3.03
CA GLN A 53 -0.96 9.27 -2.89
C GLN A 53 -0.56 9.76 -1.49
N SER A 54 -0.84 8.97 -0.45
CA SER A 54 -0.39 9.24 0.93
C SER A 54 1.11 9.06 1.14
N GLY A 55 1.83 8.55 0.14
CA GLY A 55 3.26 8.23 0.25
C GLY A 55 3.55 6.97 1.05
N GLN A 56 2.52 6.19 1.42
CA GLN A 56 2.63 4.85 2.03
C GLN A 56 2.93 3.81 0.94
N LEU A 57 4.07 3.98 0.29
CA LEU A 57 4.46 3.20 -0.88
C LEU A 57 4.68 1.72 -0.55
N ASP A 58 5.10 1.40 0.68
CA ASP A 58 5.31 0.02 1.12
C ASP A 58 3.98 -0.76 1.21
N GLU A 59 2.97 -0.15 1.86
CA GLU A 59 1.61 -0.72 1.97
C GLU A 59 0.92 -0.79 0.60
N ALA A 60 1.11 0.22 -0.26
CA ALA A 60 0.62 0.17 -1.63
C ALA A 60 1.21 -1.02 -2.40
N LEU A 61 2.52 -1.23 -2.27
CA LEU A 61 3.23 -2.32 -2.94
C LEU A 61 2.76 -3.70 -2.43
N PHE A 62 2.45 -3.82 -1.15
CA PHE A 62 1.82 -5.03 -0.59
C PHE A 62 0.47 -5.32 -1.25
N ASN A 63 -0.40 -4.32 -1.37
CA ASN A 63 -1.71 -4.46 -2.01
C ASN A 63 -1.60 -4.80 -3.50
N TRP A 64 -0.70 -4.14 -4.23
CA TRP A 64 -0.44 -4.44 -5.64
C TRP A 64 0.09 -5.87 -5.86
N LYS A 65 0.96 -6.36 -4.97
CA LYS A 65 1.42 -7.76 -5.01
C LYS A 65 0.30 -8.76 -4.74
N ALA A 66 -0.61 -8.46 -3.82
CA ALA A 66 -1.76 -9.32 -3.56
C ALA A 66 -2.66 -9.44 -4.80
N ILE A 67 -2.84 -8.34 -5.55
CA ILE A 67 -3.53 -8.37 -6.83
C ILE A 67 -2.80 -9.26 -7.83
N LEU A 68 -1.48 -9.12 -7.97
CA LEU A 68 -0.68 -9.97 -8.87
C LEU A 68 -0.65 -11.45 -8.48
N ALA A 69 -0.84 -11.76 -7.19
CA ALA A 69 -0.96 -13.14 -6.74
C ALA A 69 -2.30 -13.77 -7.17
N CYS A 70 -3.36 -12.98 -7.28
CA CYS A 70 -4.66 -13.42 -7.76
C CYS A 70 -4.77 -13.37 -9.29
N ASP A 71 -4.28 -12.29 -9.90
CA ASP A 71 -4.24 -12.06 -11.33
C ASP A 71 -2.83 -11.63 -11.77
N PRO A 72 -1.94 -12.59 -12.10
CA PRO A 72 -0.56 -12.28 -12.49
C PRO A 72 -0.46 -11.51 -13.81
N ASN A 73 -1.54 -11.51 -14.61
CA ASN A 73 -1.60 -10.76 -15.86
C ASN A 73 -2.17 -9.34 -15.70
N SER A 74 -2.46 -8.91 -14.46
CA SER A 74 -3.01 -7.58 -14.19
C SER A 74 -1.99 -6.49 -14.54
N LEU A 75 -2.19 -5.83 -15.68
CA LEU A 75 -1.34 -4.73 -16.12
C LEU A 75 -1.31 -3.60 -15.07
N LYS A 76 -2.48 -3.23 -14.55
CA LYS A 76 -2.65 -2.16 -13.54
C LYS A 76 -1.78 -2.43 -12.30
N ALA A 77 -1.75 -3.68 -11.83
CA ALA A 77 -0.95 -4.03 -10.67
C ALA A 77 0.56 -4.10 -10.95
N ARG A 78 0.97 -4.54 -12.16
CA ARG A 78 2.38 -4.48 -12.58
C ARG A 78 2.86 -3.03 -12.64
N GLU A 79 2.05 -2.13 -13.20
CA GLU A 79 2.32 -0.70 -13.25
C GLU A 79 2.37 -0.08 -11.86
N GLY A 80 1.43 -0.41 -10.98
CA GLY A 80 1.42 0.02 -9.58
C GLY A 80 2.67 -0.40 -8.81
N VAL A 81 3.09 -1.67 -8.91
CA VAL A 81 4.34 -2.15 -8.31
C VAL A 81 5.55 -1.41 -8.88
N ALA A 82 5.62 -1.20 -10.20
CA ALA A 82 6.74 -0.50 -10.83
C ALA A 82 6.82 0.96 -10.34
N ARG A 83 5.69 1.65 -10.23
CA ARG A 83 5.60 3.03 -9.72
C ARG A 83 6.03 3.11 -8.26
N CYS A 84 5.50 2.23 -7.41
CA CYS A 84 5.88 2.12 -6.00
C CYS A 84 7.38 1.87 -5.85
N ARG A 85 7.92 0.88 -6.58
CA ARG A 85 9.35 0.55 -6.54
C ARG A 85 10.23 1.70 -6.99
N GLN A 86 9.85 2.45 -8.01
CA GLN A 86 10.61 3.63 -8.46
C GLN A 86 10.65 4.72 -7.38
N ARG A 87 9.55 4.92 -6.64
CA ARG A 87 9.48 5.91 -5.57
C ARG A 87 10.16 5.45 -4.27
N ILE A 88 10.13 4.15 -3.94
CA ILE A 88 10.86 3.56 -2.80
C ILE A 88 12.36 3.48 -3.09
N GLY A 89 12.72 3.07 -4.31
CA GLY A 89 14.09 2.84 -4.78
C GLY A 89 14.82 4.08 -5.24
N ARG A 90 14.19 5.27 -5.24
CA ARG A 90 14.91 6.54 -5.20
C ARG A 90 15.18 6.89 -3.73
N PRO A 91 16.33 6.49 -3.14
CA PRO A 91 16.82 7.28 -2.03
C PRO A 91 17.00 8.70 -2.59
N VAL A 92 16.48 9.70 -1.88
CA VAL A 92 16.78 11.13 -2.12
C VAL A 92 18.24 11.46 -1.79
N GLN A 93 19.17 10.55 -2.11
CA GLN A 93 20.59 10.73 -1.96
C GLN A 93 21.25 10.43 -3.31
N SER A 94 21.14 11.40 -4.21
CA SER A 94 22.33 11.82 -4.93
C SER A 94 22.78 13.11 -4.29
N VAL A 95 23.37 13.00 -3.10
CA VAL A 95 24.36 13.98 -2.65
C VAL A 95 25.68 13.45 -3.19
N ARG A 96 26.10 14.01 -4.32
CA ARG A 96 27.50 14.33 -4.56
C ARG A 96 27.58 15.47 -5.56
#